data_AF-A0A7V4HDD3-F1
#
_entry.id   AF-A0A7V4HDD3-F1
#
_cell.length_a   1.000
_cell.length_b   1.000
_cell.length_c   1.000
_cell.angle_alpha   90.00
_cell.angle_beta   90.00
_cell.angle_gamma   90.00
#
_symmetry.space_group_name_H-M   'P 1'
#
loop_
_entity.id
_entity.type
_entity.pdbx_description
1 polymer ?
#
loop_
_entity_poly.entity_id
_entity_poly.type
_entity_poly.pdbx_seq_one_letter_code
_entity_poly.pdbx_strand_id
1 'polypeptide(L)'
;GGFLHSTEVELQPGALAGGSHFFDVSTECPSAGSAPLILQALLPALLFAPASTTVTLCGGTDVPWSPVFSYLEGVFLPLVRRMGAEVEVVRSGSRTLKDAVNAALPL
;
A
#
# COMPACT_ATOMS: atom_id res chain seq x y z
N GLY A 1 15.37 -13.63 9.79
CA GLY A 1 14.97 -12.24 9.50
C GLY A 1 14.73 -12.06 8.03
N GLY A 2 13.61 -11.44 7.63
CA GLY A 2 13.37 -10.91 6.27
C GLY A 2 13.24 -11.92 5.12
N PHE A 3 13.30 -13.23 5.37
CA PHE A 3 13.13 -14.27 4.35
C PHE A 3 12.07 -15.30 4.77
N LEU A 4 11.52 -16.02 3.79
CA LEU A 4 10.47 -17.01 4.00
C LEU A 4 10.90 -18.12 4.98
N HIS A 5 9.98 -18.56 5.84
CA HIS A 5 10.19 -19.56 6.92
C HIS A 5 11.06 -19.10 8.10
N SER A 6 11.49 -17.84 8.14
CA SER A 6 12.09 -17.31 9.35
C SER A 6 11.05 -17.09 10.45
N THR A 7 11.40 -17.43 11.69
CA THR A 7 10.57 -17.19 12.88
C THR A 7 10.92 -15.89 13.60
N GLU A 8 11.92 -15.16 13.10
CA GLU A 8 12.44 -13.93 13.70
C GLU A 8 12.61 -12.85 12.63
N VAL A 9 12.32 -11.60 12.99
CA VAL A 9 12.53 -10.42 12.15
C VAL A 9 13.15 -9.30 12.98
N GLU A 10 14.16 -8.65 12.43
CA GLU A 10 14.75 -7.44 12.98
C GLU A 10 14.35 -6.28 12.08
N LEU A 11 13.88 -5.19 12.70
CA LEU A 11 13.47 -3.98 12.01
C LEU A 11 14.37 -2.84 12.49
N GLN A 12 15.09 -2.20 11.56
CA GLN A 12 15.89 -1.02 11.84
C GLN A 12 15.33 0.16 11.04
N PRO A 13 14.42 0.97 11.63
CA PRO A 13 13.80 2.09 10.93
C PRO A 13 14.82 3.16 10.52
N GLY A 14 14.72 3.63 9.29
CA GLY A 14 15.48 4.76 8.78
C GLY A 14 14.67 6.06 8.77
N ALA A 15 15.26 7.11 8.19
CA ALA A 15 14.52 8.35 7.92
C ALA A 15 13.37 8.09 6.95
N LEU A 16 12.20 8.67 7.22
CA LEU A 16 11.05 8.60 6.34
C LEU A 16 11.30 9.46 5.10
N ALA A 17 11.05 8.88 3.93
CA ALA A 17 11.10 9.58 2.65
C ALA A 17 9.70 9.59 2.02
N GLY A 18 9.24 10.80 1.67
CA GLY A 18 8.06 10.95 0.82
C GLY A 18 8.37 10.63 -0.66
N GLY A 19 7.43 10.94 -1.55
CA GLY A 19 7.57 10.68 -3.00
C GLY A 19 6.75 9.49 -3.49
N SER A 20 7.16 8.89 -4.61
CA SER A 20 6.41 7.83 -5.28
C SER A 20 6.96 6.45 -4.91
N HIS A 21 6.11 5.59 -4.36
CA HIS A 21 6.45 4.21 -4.03
C HIS A 21 5.56 3.23 -4.79
N PHE A 22 6.13 2.13 -5.26
CA PHE A 22 5.40 1.07 -5.97
C PHE A 22 5.63 -0.27 -5.28
N PHE A 23 4.54 -0.95 -4.93
CA PHE A 23 4.59 -2.29 -4.34
C PHE A 23 3.70 -3.23 -5.14
N ASP A 24 4.28 -4.29 -5.69
CA ASP A 24 3.56 -5.38 -6.34
C ASP A 24 3.68 -6.66 -5.51
N VAL A 25 2.58 -7.06 -4.89
CA VAL A 25 2.50 -8.32 -4.13
C VAL A 25 1.87 -9.45 -4.95
N SER A 26 1.47 -9.19 -6.20
CA SER A 26 0.94 -10.22 -7.09
C SER A 26 2.04 -11.16 -7.63
N THR A 27 3.29 -10.72 -7.63
CA THR A 27 4.44 -11.47 -8.15
C THR A 27 5.00 -12.51 -7.18
N GLU A 28 4.94 -12.26 -5.87
CA GLU A 28 5.61 -13.09 -4.85
C GLU A 28 4.69 -14.17 -4.25
N CYS A 29 3.39 -13.89 -4.08
CA CYS A 29 2.39 -14.85 -3.59
C CYS A 29 0.99 -14.51 -4.14
N PRO A 30 0.57 -15.12 -5.27
CA PRO A 30 -0.65 -14.75 -6.00
C PRO A 30 -1.96 -14.76 -5.20
N SER A 31 -2.00 -15.41 -4.04
CA SER A 31 -3.23 -15.66 -3.26
C SER A 31 -3.28 -15.00 -1.88
N ALA A 32 -2.19 -14.42 -1.37
CA ALA A 32 -2.11 -14.00 0.04
C ALA A 32 -1.82 -12.51 0.26
N GLY A 33 -1.33 -11.80 -0.76
CA GLY A 33 -1.02 -10.37 -0.66
C GLY A 33 -2.26 -9.49 -0.82
N SER A 34 -2.84 -9.05 0.30
CA SER A 34 -3.91 -8.04 0.30
C SER A 34 -3.29 -6.64 0.25
N ALA A 35 -3.49 -5.93 -0.87
CA ALA A 35 -3.05 -4.54 -1.01
C ALA A 35 -3.58 -3.64 0.12
N PRO A 36 -4.84 -3.80 0.58
CA PRO A 36 -5.33 -3.11 1.77
C PRO A 36 -4.50 -3.28 3.05
N LEU A 37 -3.95 -4.47 3.32
CA LEU A 37 -3.11 -4.70 4.51
C LEU A 37 -1.79 -3.93 4.42
N ILE A 38 -1.21 -3.86 3.23
CA ILE A 38 0.02 -3.09 2.99
C ILE A 38 -0.25 -1.61 3.23
N LEU A 39 -1.37 -1.09 2.70
CA LEU A 39 -1.75 0.30 2.95
C LEU A 39 -1.87 0.58 4.44
N GLN A 40 -2.51 -0.31 5.21
CA GLN A 40 -2.68 -0.13 6.66
C GLN A 40 -1.34 -0.14 7.41
N ALA A 41 -0.37 -0.95 6.97
CA ALA A 41 0.97 -0.99 7.56
C ALA A 41 1.78 0.26 7.23
N LEU A 42 1.67 0.78 6.00
CA LEU A 42 2.42 1.94 5.54
C LEU A 42 1.84 3.27 6.02
N LEU A 43 0.50 3.37 6.10
CA LEU A 43 -0.20 4.64 6.31
C LEU A 43 0.32 5.41 7.53
N PRO A 44 0.51 4.82 8.72
CA PRO A 44 1.05 5.56 9.87
C PRO A 44 2.40 6.21 9.56
N ALA A 45 3.32 5.48 8.92
CA ALA A 45 4.63 6.01 8.57
C ALA A 45 4.54 7.13 7.52
N LEU A 46 3.69 6.97 6.51
CA LEU A 46 3.55 7.95 5.42
C LEU A 46 2.88 9.25 5.86
N LEU A 47 2.00 9.19 6.86
CA LEU A 47 1.38 10.39 7.44
C LEU A 47 2.40 11.32 8.13
N PHE A 48 3.58 10.80 8.51
CA PHE A 48 4.67 11.58 9.10
C PHE A 48 5.83 11.81 8.12
N ALA A 49 5.67 11.45 6.84
CA ALA A 49 6.70 11.71 5.84
C ALA A 49 6.87 13.24 5.63
N PRO A 50 8.10 13.73 5.41
CA PRO A 50 8.37 15.16 5.25
C PRO A 50 7.82 15.76 3.94
N ALA A 51 7.27 14.94 3.05
CA ALA A 51 6.73 15.35 1.75
C ALA A 51 5.50 14.51 1.38
N SER A 52 4.68 15.05 0.47
CA SER A 52 3.56 14.32 -0.12
C SER A 52 4.01 12.98 -0.69
N THR A 53 3.23 11.93 -0.43
CA THR A 53 3.58 10.57 -0.83
C THR A 53 2.48 9.97 -1.68
N THR A 54 2.86 9.38 -2.81
CA THR A 54 1.97 8.59 -3.66
C THR A 54 2.40 7.13 -3.59
N VAL A 55 1.48 6.23 -3.25
CA VAL A 55 1.77 4.80 -3.19
C VAL A 55 0.86 4.04 -4.13
N THR A 56 1.48 3.31 -5.06
CA THR A 56 0.77 2.41 -5.97
C THR A 56 0.93 0.98 -5.48
N LEU A 57 -0.20 0.33 -5.18
CA LEU A 57 -0.26 -1.05 -4.67
C LEU A 57 -0.92 -1.96 -5.71
N CYS A 58 -0.20 -2.98 -6.17
CA CYS A 58 -0.69 -4.03 -7.05
C CYS A 58 -0.84 -5.33 -6.24
N GLY A 59 -2.06 -5.89 -6.18
CA GLY A 59 -2.33 -7.08 -5.37
C GLY A 59 -3.81 -7.43 -5.30
N GLY A 60 -4.14 -8.42 -4.46
CA GLY A 60 -5.53 -8.76 -4.17
C GLY A 60 -6.22 -7.61 -3.44
N THR A 61 -7.38 -7.18 -3.95
CA THR A 61 -8.21 -6.13 -3.33
C THR A 61 -9.43 -6.69 -2.59
N ASP A 62 -9.75 -7.96 -2.82
CA ASP A 62 -10.91 -8.68 -2.29
C ASP A 62 -10.46 -10.08 -1.79
N VAL A 63 -9.49 -10.11 -0.86
CA VAL A 63 -8.94 -11.37 -0.31
C VAL A 63 -9.71 -11.76 0.97
N PRO A 64 -10.14 -13.02 1.13
CA PRO A 64 -10.76 -13.50 2.37
C PRO A 64 -9.89 -13.19 3.59
N TRP A 65 -10.52 -12.84 4.71
CA TRP A 65 -9.84 -12.47 5.97
C TRP A 65 -8.96 -11.21 5.89
N SER A 66 -9.17 -10.37 4.87
CA SER A 66 -8.53 -9.05 4.77
C SER A 66 -9.58 -7.95 4.57
N PRO A 67 -9.28 -6.70 4.98
CA PRO A 67 -10.15 -5.58 4.67
C PRO A 67 -10.20 -5.41 3.15
N VAL A 68 -11.40 -5.48 2.57
CA VAL A 68 -11.58 -5.24 1.13
C VAL A 68 -11.43 -3.75 0.82
N PHE A 69 -11.18 -3.41 -0.45
CA PHE A 69 -11.03 -2.02 -0.89
C PHE A 69 -12.20 -1.13 -0.42
N SER A 70 -13.44 -1.62 -0.55
CA SER A 70 -14.65 -0.87 -0.18
C SER A 70 -14.70 -0.52 1.31
N TYR A 71 -14.11 -1.36 2.17
CA TYR A 71 -14.00 -1.06 3.60
C TYR A 71 -12.99 0.07 3.85
N LEU A 72 -11.86 0.06 3.13
CA LEU A 72 -10.88 1.13 3.24
C LEU A 72 -11.47 2.48 2.84
N GLU A 73 -12.11 2.52 1.67
CA GLU A 73 -12.70 3.74 1.11
C GLU A 73 -13.88 4.24 1.95
N GLY A 74 -14.80 3.35 2.33
CA GLY A 74 -16.06 3.72 2.96
C GLY A 74 -16.03 3.85 4.49
N VAL A 75 -15.04 3.26 5.17
CA VAL A 75 -15.01 3.20 6.65
C VAL A 75 -13.69 3.69 7.22
N PHE A 76 -12.58 3.08 6.82
CA PHE A 76 -11.29 3.36 7.44
C PHE A 76 -10.75 4.76 7.11
N LEU A 77 -10.70 5.12 5.82
CA LEU A 77 -10.18 6.43 5.41
C LEU A 77 -11.04 7.60 5.89
N PRO A 78 -12.38 7.54 5.90
CA PRO A 78 -13.19 8.58 6.54
C PRO A 78 -12.83 8.81 8.02
N LEU A 79 -12.53 7.74 8.77
CA LEU A 79 -12.05 7.88 10.16
C LEU A 79 -10.66 8.52 10.22
N VAL A 80 -9.75 8.10 9.35
CA VAL A 80 -8.40 8.69 9.26
C VAL A 80 -8.45 10.18 8.90
N ARG A 81 -9.30 10.57 7.96
CA ARG A 81 -9.53 11.98 7.60
C ARG A 81 -10.09 12.80 8.76
N ARG A 82 -10.98 12.21 9.56
CA ARG A 82 -11.50 12.85 10.79
C ARG A 82 -10.42 13.06 11.85
N MET A 83 -9.32 12.31 11.80
CA MET A 83 -8.14 12.52 12.66
C MET A 83 -7.19 13.61 12.13
N GLY A 84 -7.53 14.27 11.01
CA GLY A 84 -6.78 15.39 10.44
C GLY A 84 -5.84 15.02 9.30
N ALA A 85 -5.89 13.77 8.80
CA ALA A 85 -5.05 13.32 7.70
C ALA A 85 -5.68 13.60 6.33
N GLU A 86 -4.86 14.08 5.38
CA GLU A 86 -5.25 14.24 3.97
C GLU A 86 -4.83 12.99 3.19
N VAL A 87 -5.78 12.11 2.89
CA VAL A 87 -5.53 10.84 2.21
C VAL A 87 -6.60 10.57 1.18
N GLU A 88 -6.21 10.16 -0.01
CA GLU A 88 -7.09 9.73 -1.09
C GLU A 88 -6.70 8.32 -1.55
N VAL A 89 -7.68 7.56 -2.01
CA VAL A 89 -7.45 6.22 -2.56
C VAL A 89 -8.26 6.07 -3.82
N VAL A 90 -7.66 5.48 -4.84
CA VAL A 90 -8.32 5.20 -6.12
C VAL A 90 -8.04 3.75 -6.49
N ARG A 91 -9.09 2.99 -6.83
CA ARG A 91 -8.95 1.66 -7.40
C ARG A 91 -8.93 1.77 -8.92
N SER A 92 -7.85 1.32 -9.55
CA SER A 92 -7.78 1.18 -11.01
C SER A 92 -7.89 -0.29 -11.41
N GLY A 93 -8.63 -0.58 -12.48
CA GLY A 93 -8.88 -1.94 -12.98
C GLY A 93 -7.64 -2.58 -13.62
N SER A 94 -7.61 -3.92 -13.68
CA SER A 94 -6.39 -4.74 -13.91
C SER A 94 -5.68 -4.58 -15.25
N ARG A 95 -6.20 -3.79 -16.19
CA ARG A 95 -5.66 -3.68 -17.55
C ARG A 95 -4.93 -2.37 -17.83
N THR A 96 -5.15 -1.32 -17.03
CA THR A 96 -4.60 0.03 -17.28
C THR A 96 -3.42 0.39 -16.38
N LEU A 97 -3.27 -0.28 -15.23
CA LEU A 97 -2.26 0.05 -14.21
C LEU A 97 -0.83 -0.32 -14.63
N LYS A 98 -0.61 -1.48 -15.28
CA LYS A 98 0.72 -1.85 -15.79
C LYS A 98 1.21 -0.86 -16.86
N ASP A 99 0.30 -0.37 -17.70
CA ASP A 99 0.62 0.58 -18.77
C ASP A 99 0.86 2.00 -18.22
N ALA A 100 0.08 2.43 -17.22
CA ALA A 100 0.26 3.74 -16.57
C ALA A 100 1.51 3.79 -15.68
N VAL A 101 1.85 2.70 -14.98
CA VAL A 101 3.07 2.61 -14.14
C VAL A 101 4.33 2.60 -15.01
N ASN A 102 4.34 1.86 -16.13
CA ASN A 102 5.44 1.91 -17.09
C ASN A 102 5.61 3.28 -17.77
N ALA A 103 4.57 4.12 -17.79
CA ALA A 103 4.63 5.48 -18.32
C ALA A 103 5.05 6.53 -17.26
N ALA A 104 4.82 6.28 -15.97
CA ALA A 104 5.04 7.24 -14.89
C ALA A 104 6.39 7.09 -14.16
N LEU A 105 7.08 5.96 -14.32
CA LEU A 105 8.45 5.74 -13.85
C LEU A 105 9.36 5.58 -15.08
N PRO A 106 9.94 6.66 -15.63
CA PRO A 106 11.04 6.49 -16.57
C PRO A 106 12.21 5.85 -15.82
N LEU A 107 12.83 4.85 -16.45
CA LEU A 107 14.12 4.29 -16.04
C LEU A 107 15.16 5.39 -15.77
#